data_AF-A0A3D0J150-F1
#
_entry.id   AF-A0A3D0J150-F1
#
_cell.length_a   1.000
_cell.length_b   1.000
_cell.length_c   1.000
_cell.angle_alpha   90.00
_cell.angle_beta   90.00
_cell.angle_gamma   90.00
#
_symmetry.space_group_name_H-M   'P 1'
#
loop_
_entity.id
_entity.type
_entity.pdbx_description
1 polymer ?
#
loop_
_entity_poly.entity_id
_entity_poly.type
_entity_poly.pdbx_seq_one_letter_code
_entity_poly.pdbx_strand_id
1 'polypeptide(L)'
;WDQFEKKYEAVVEGHLPQETGTLKSDLDESNPFKVFIRPASALTRHAVTHYRVLKNNRHRSLVELTLETGRRHQIRVQLSSLGCPIVGDEKYGAKSDPAGRLGLHSCFLRLIHPVSSQELRFTSPLPKPLAKLVVP
;
A
#
# COMPACT_ATOMS: atom_id res chain seq x y z
N TRP A 1 13.23 -0.56 13.48
CA TRP A 1 11.92 -0.80 12.85
C TRP A 1 11.48 -2.26 13.02
N ASP A 2 12.39 -3.17 13.36
CA ASP A 2 12.17 -4.60 13.61
C ASP A 2 11.14 -4.96 14.71
N GLN A 3 10.72 -3.97 15.51
CA GLN A 3 9.69 -4.14 16.54
C GLN A 3 8.27 -3.85 16.03
N PHE A 4 8.11 -3.42 14.77
CA PHE A 4 6.82 -3.11 14.17
C PHE A 4 6.68 -3.80 12.82
N GLU A 5 5.55 -4.46 12.60
CA GLU A 5 5.19 -4.99 11.29
C GLU A 5 3.80 -4.47 10.93
N LYS A 6 3.67 -3.93 9.72
CA LYS A 6 2.40 -3.45 9.18
C LYS A 6 2.18 -4.10 7.83
N LYS A 7 1.02 -4.77 7.68
CA LYS A 7 0.57 -5.24 6.38
C LYS A 7 -0.70 -4.55 5.97
N TYR A 8 -0.78 -4.32 4.68
CA TYR A 8 -1.91 -3.72 4.02
C TYR A 8 -2.39 -4.64 2.89
N GLU A 9 -3.66 -4.55 2.59
CA GLU A 9 -4.23 -5.08 1.36
C GLU A 9 -4.68 -3.91 0.50
N ALA A 10 -4.29 -3.92 -0.77
CA ALA A 10 -4.72 -2.94 -1.76
C ALA A 10 -5.43 -3.62 -2.93
N VAL A 11 -6.55 -3.05 -3.36
CA VAL A 11 -7.15 -3.34 -4.66
C VAL A 11 -6.62 -2.30 -5.64
N VAL A 12 -5.89 -2.74 -6.65
CA VAL A 12 -5.30 -1.86 -7.67
C VAL A 12 -5.98 -2.03 -9.02
N GLU A 13 -5.91 -1.00 -9.85
CA GLU A 13 -6.28 -1.07 -11.26
C GLU A 13 -5.17 -1.76 -12.06
N GLY A 14 -5.55 -2.69 -12.93
CA GLY A 14 -4.61 -3.48 -13.73
C GLY A 14 -3.95 -4.62 -12.95
N HIS A 15 -2.80 -5.05 -13.44
CA HIS A 15 -2.02 -6.18 -12.89
C HIS A 15 -0.58 -5.78 -12.65
N LEU A 16 -0.03 -6.19 -11.51
CA LEU A 16 1.40 -6.02 -11.23
C LEU A 16 2.21 -6.92 -12.17
N PRO A 17 3.42 -6.50 -12.57
CA PRO A 17 4.23 -7.23 -13.54
C PRO A 17 4.75 -8.59 -13.04
N GLN A 18 4.77 -8.80 -11.72
CA GLN A 18 5.22 -10.03 -11.08
C GLN A 18 4.29 -10.35 -9.89
N GLU A 19 4.22 -11.63 -9.49
CA GLU A 19 3.41 -12.05 -8.34
C GLU A 19 3.99 -11.58 -7.00
N THR A 20 5.30 -11.39 -6.91
CA THR A 20 5.97 -10.83 -5.74
C THR A 20 7.03 -9.84 -6.19
N GLY A 21 7.41 -8.92 -5.30
CA GLY A 21 8.47 -7.97 -5.61
C GLY A 21 8.67 -6.93 -4.52
N THR A 22 9.55 -5.97 -4.80
CA THR A 22 9.87 -4.88 -3.89
C THR A 22 9.87 -3.56 -4.66
N LEU A 23 9.10 -2.58 -4.16
CA LEU A 23 9.04 -1.22 -4.67
C LEU A 23 10.02 -0.37 -3.85
N LYS A 24 11.04 0.18 -4.53
CA LYS A 24 12.03 1.09 -3.93
C LYS A 24 11.95 2.44 -4.62
N SER A 25 11.86 3.50 -3.83
CA SER A 25 11.72 4.87 -4.35
C SER A 25 12.21 5.88 -3.33
N ASP A 26 12.65 7.04 -3.79
CA ASP A 26 12.90 8.20 -2.94
C ASP A 26 11.70 9.17 -3.03
N LEU A 27 11.12 9.48 -1.87
CA LEU A 27 9.86 10.22 -1.78
C LEU A 27 10.11 11.64 -1.30
N ASP A 28 9.64 12.62 -2.06
CA ASP A 28 9.55 14.02 -1.68
C ASP A 28 8.20 14.26 -0.99
N GLU A 29 8.25 14.53 0.31
CA GLU A 29 7.10 14.77 1.18
C GLU A 29 6.87 16.27 1.46
N SER A 30 7.58 17.18 0.79
CA SER A 30 7.52 18.64 1.05
C SER A 30 6.15 19.25 0.73
N ASN A 31 5.45 18.74 -0.28
CA ASN A 31 4.10 19.20 -0.60
C ASN A 31 3.08 18.57 0.37
N PRO A 32 2.30 19.36 1.13
CA PRO A 32 1.42 18.85 2.17
C PRO A 32 0.28 17.97 1.64
N PHE A 33 -0.13 18.13 0.38
CA PHE A 33 -1.28 17.44 -0.20
C PHE A 33 -0.91 16.17 -0.97
N LYS A 34 0.26 16.14 -1.60
CA LYS A 34 0.70 15.04 -2.48
C LYS A 34 2.18 14.73 -2.28
N VAL A 35 2.51 13.45 -2.29
CA VAL A 35 3.89 12.94 -2.26
C VAL A 35 4.31 12.57 -3.68
N PHE A 36 5.56 12.85 -4.03
CA PHE A 36 6.12 12.58 -5.34
C PHE A 36 7.32 11.64 -5.24
N ILE A 37 7.49 10.78 -6.23
CA ILE A 37 8.76 10.06 -6.42
C ILE A 37 9.70 11.01 -7.14
N ARG A 38 10.90 11.21 -6.59
CA ARG A 38 11.96 12.06 -7.13
C ARG A 38 13.31 11.35 -6.99
N PRO A 39 14.34 11.73 -7.77
CA PRO A 39 15.70 11.26 -7.52
C PRO A 39 16.16 11.58 -6.10
N ALA A 40 17.01 10.71 -5.54
CA ALA A 40 17.56 10.87 -4.20
C ALA A 40 18.24 12.24 -4.03
N SER A 41 17.86 12.94 -2.96
CA SER A 41 18.41 14.24 -2.56
C SER A 41 18.22 14.46 -1.06
N ALA A 42 18.72 15.59 -0.55
CA ALA A 42 18.50 15.99 0.84
C ALA A 42 17.01 16.20 1.20
N LEU A 43 16.15 16.40 0.20
CA LEU A 43 14.71 16.63 0.39
C LEU A 43 13.87 15.35 0.34
N THR A 44 14.45 14.22 -0.11
CA THR A 44 13.72 12.97 -0.27
C THR A 44 14.02 11.98 0.85
N ARG A 45 13.08 11.06 1.09
CA ARG A 45 13.24 9.95 2.03
C ARG A 45 13.11 8.63 1.31
N HIS A 46 14.06 7.73 1.56
CA HIS A 46 14.01 6.37 1.02
C HIS A 46 12.76 5.63 1.54
N ALA A 47 12.12 4.93 0.62
CA ALA A 47 10.89 4.19 0.85
C ALA A 47 10.93 2.80 0.21
N VAL A 48 10.64 1.78 1.01
CA VAL A 48 10.67 0.38 0.62
C VAL A 48 9.37 -0.31 1.02
N THR A 49 8.70 -0.91 0.02
CA THR A 49 7.47 -1.70 0.19
C THR A 49 7.65 -3.04 -0.50
N HIS A 50 7.46 -4.14 0.22
CA HIS A 50 7.37 -5.47 -0.39
C HIS A 50 5.92 -5.76 -0.74
N TYR A 51 5.69 -6.49 -1.82
CA TYR A 51 4.34 -6.88 -2.22
C TYR A 51 4.26 -8.35 -2.61
N ARG A 52 3.05 -8.88 -2.47
CA ARG A 52 2.62 -10.17 -3.00
C ARG A 52 1.20 -10.04 -3.55
N VAL A 53 1.01 -10.40 -4.81
CA VAL A 53 -0.30 -10.50 -5.44
C VAL A 53 -1.04 -11.70 -4.82
N LEU A 54 -2.19 -11.44 -4.23
CA LEU A 54 -3.04 -12.47 -3.63
C LEU A 54 -4.05 -13.01 -4.64
N LYS A 55 -4.56 -12.15 -5.52
CA LYS A 55 -5.59 -12.52 -6.49
C LYS A 55 -5.63 -11.53 -7.65
N ASN A 56 -5.98 -12.04 -8.83
CA ASN A 56 -6.26 -11.23 -10.02
C ASN A 56 -7.65 -11.54 -10.55
N ASN A 57 -8.32 -10.54 -11.13
CA ASN A 57 -9.43 -10.74 -12.07
C ASN A 57 -9.13 -9.98 -13.36
N ARG A 58 -10.11 -9.83 -14.26
CA ARG A 58 -9.90 -9.19 -15.57
C ARG A 58 -9.34 -7.76 -15.49
N HIS A 59 -9.62 -7.01 -14.43
CA HIS A 59 -9.33 -5.57 -14.38
C HIS A 59 -8.50 -5.12 -13.17
N ARG A 60 -8.34 -5.99 -12.16
CA ARG A 60 -7.78 -5.59 -10.86
C ARG A 60 -6.93 -6.71 -10.25
N SER A 61 -6.01 -6.29 -9.40
CA SER A 61 -5.27 -7.17 -8.49
C SER A 61 -5.60 -6.84 -7.03
N LEU A 62 -5.76 -7.87 -6.21
CA LEU A 62 -5.64 -7.78 -4.75
C LEU A 62 -4.17 -8.04 -4.39
N VAL A 63 -3.56 -7.10 -3.68
CA VAL A 63 -2.13 -7.12 -3.36
C VAL A 63 -1.96 -6.96 -1.85
N GLU A 64 -1.23 -7.87 -1.24
CA GLU A 64 -0.70 -7.70 0.12
C GLU A 64 0.59 -6.88 0.04
N LEU A 65 0.73 -5.89 0.92
CA LEU A 65 1.91 -5.03 1.02
C LEU A 65 2.47 -5.07 2.43
N THR A 66 3.78 -5.28 2.54
CA THR A 66 4.51 -5.20 3.81
C THR A 66 5.44 -4.01 3.78
N LEU A 67 5.31 -3.12 4.76
CA LEU A 67 6.11 -1.90 4.86
C LEU A 67 7.41 -2.17 5.61
N GLU A 68 8.55 -1.98 4.94
CA GLU A 68 9.85 -1.85 5.61
C GLU A 68 10.03 -0.41 6.15
N THR A 69 9.55 0.57 5.39
CA THR A 69 9.48 1.98 5.80
C THR A 69 8.04 2.49 5.83
N GLY A 70 7.76 3.51 6.65
CA GLY A 70 6.42 4.12 6.76
C GLY A 70 6.38 5.60 6.37
N ARG A 71 6.53 5.93 5.08
CA ARG A 71 6.42 7.32 4.57
C ARG A 71 4.98 7.69 4.21
N ARG A 72 4.67 9.00 4.19
CA ARG A 72 3.34 9.49 3.82
C ARG A 72 2.99 9.04 2.40
N HIS A 73 1.79 8.50 2.22
CA HIS A 73 1.29 8.00 0.92
C HIS A 73 2.22 7.03 0.17
N GLN A 74 3.17 6.37 0.86
CA GLN A 74 4.19 5.51 0.25
C GLN A 74 3.60 4.47 -0.72
N ILE A 75 2.67 3.64 -0.22
CA ILE A 75 2.01 2.60 -1.02
C ILE A 75 1.28 3.21 -2.23
N ARG A 76 0.59 4.33 -2.01
CA ARG A 76 -0.24 5.01 -3.03
C ARG A 76 0.59 5.50 -4.21
N VAL A 77 1.67 6.23 -3.92
CA VAL A 77 2.54 6.80 -4.96
C VAL A 77 3.35 5.71 -5.67
N GLN A 78 3.83 4.70 -4.95
CA GLN A 78 4.63 3.62 -5.55
C GLN A 78 3.81 2.76 -6.51
N LEU A 79 2.61 2.30 -6.08
CA LEU A 79 1.72 1.53 -6.95
C LEU A 79 1.25 2.34 -8.18
N SER A 80 0.96 3.63 -7.99
CA SER A 80 0.65 4.54 -9.10
C SER A 80 1.81 4.67 -10.09
N SER A 81 3.05 4.80 -9.61
CA SER A 81 4.23 4.89 -10.49
C SER A 81 4.52 3.62 -11.29
N LEU A 82 4.02 2.47 -10.80
CA LEU A 82 4.07 1.19 -11.51
C LEU A 82 2.97 1.07 -12.58
N GLY A 83 2.07 2.05 -12.69
CA GLY A 83 0.91 2.00 -13.58
C GLY A 83 -0.29 1.25 -12.99
N CYS A 84 -0.23 0.88 -11.70
CA CYS A 84 -1.30 0.15 -11.01
C CYS A 84 -1.85 0.98 -9.84
N PRO A 85 -2.51 2.14 -10.07
CA PRO A 85 -3.02 2.97 -8.99
C PRO A 85 -4.06 2.21 -8.15
N ILE A 86 -4.14 2.55 -6.86
CA ILE A 86 -5.12 1.97 -5.95
C ILE A 86 -6.51 2.44 -6.36
N VAL A 87 -7.48 1.53 -6.45
CA VAL A 87 -8.88 1.87 -6.74
C VAL A 87 -9.40 2.94 -5.75
N GLY A 88 -10.13 3.92 -6.26
CA GLY A 88 -10.63 5.07 -5.48
C GLY A 88 -9.56 6.12 -5.13
N ASP A 89 -8.33 5.99 -5.63
CA ASP A 89 -7.25 6.95 -5.39
C ASP A 89 -7.08 7.97 -6.53
N GLU A 90 -8.05 8.87 -6.69
CA GLU A 90 -8.04 9.91 -7.73
C GLU A 90 -6.74 10.74 -7.71
N LYS A 91 -6.25 11.08 -6.50
CA LYS A 91 -5.01 11.85 -6.31
C LYS A 91 -3.79 11.23 -7.00
N TYR A 92 -3.77 9.90 -7.08
CA TYR A 92 -2.70 9.10 -7.66
C TYR A 92 -3.14 8.40 -8.95
N GLY A 93 -4.19 8.87 -9.61
CA GLY A 93 -4.52 8.51 -10.98
C GLY A 93 -5.43 7.29 -11.15
N ALA A 94 -6.12 6.85 -10.09
CA ALA A 94 -7.19 5.86 -10.23
C ALA A 94 -8.32 6.42 -11.11
N LYS A 95 -8.84 5.59 -12.01
CA LYS A 95 -9.92 5.98 -12.94
C LYS A 95 -11.30 5.61 -12.43
N SER A 96 -11.40 4.77 -11.41
CA SER A 96 -12.66 4.26 -10.87
C SER A 96 -12.69 4.26 -9.34
N ASP A 97 -13.88 4.49 -8.77
CA ASP A 97 -14.17 4.32 -7.33
C ASP A 97 -15.45 3.49 -7.09
N PRO A 98 -15.48 2.21 -7.49
CA PRO A 98 -16.63 1.32 -7.29
C PRO A 98 -16.92 1.01 -5.81
N ALA A 99 -15.98 1.30 -4.89
CA ALA A 99 -16.15 1.06 -3.46
C ALA A 99 -16.59 2.31 -2.69
N GLY A 100 -16.59 3.48 -3.32
CA GLY A 100 -16.84 4.77 -2.66
C GLY A 100 -15.78 5.09 -1.59
N ARG A 101 -14.59 4.51 -1.70
CA ARG A 101 -13.49 4.65 -0.73
C ARG A 101 -12.17 4.24 -1.35
N LEU A 102 -11.09 4.70 -0.73
CA LEU A 102 -9.76 4.20 -1.02
C LEU A 102 -9.69 2.68 -0.82
N GLY A 103 -9.28 1.98 -1.87
CA GLY A 103 -9.03 0.54 -1.93
C GLY A 103 -7.79 0.08 -1.18
N LEU A 104 -7.42 0.75 -0.09
CA LEU A 104 -6.28 0.42 0.77
C LEU A 104 -6.79 0.13 2.17
N HIS A 105 -6.40 -1.01 2.73
CA HIS A 105 -6.86 -1.50 4.02
C HIS A 105 -5.69 -1.96 4.87
N SER A 106 -5.61 -1.51 6.13
CA SER A 106 -4.60 -1.98 7.08
C SER A 106 -5.08 -3.30 7.69
N CYS A 107 -4.57 -4.43 7.21
CA CYS A 107 -5.07 -5.74 7.58
C CYS A 107 -4.33 -6.37 8.77
N PHE A 108 -3.09 -5.93 9.06
CA PHE A 108 -2.28 -6.48 10.14
C PHE A 108 -1.39 -5.43 10.80
N LEU A 109 -1.27 -5.54 12.13
CA LEU A 109 -0.32 -4.78 12.93
C LEU A 109 0.28 -5.70 13.99
N ARG A 110 1.61 -5.78 14.04
CA ARG A 110 2.37 -6.35 15.16
C ARG A 110 3.22 -5.26 15.80
N LEU A 111 3.23 -5.22 17.13
CA LEU A 111 4.13 -4.36 17.90
C LEU A 111 4.51 -4.98 19.24
N ILE A 112 5.59 -4.48 19.84
CA ILE A 112 5.92 -4.74 21.24
C ILE A 112 5.29 -3.65 22.10
N HIS A 113 4.45 -4.02 23.07
CA HIS A 113 3.81 -3.08 23.97
C HIS A 113 4.87 -2.31 24.79
N PRO A 114 4.87 -0.96 24.77
CA PRO A 114 6.02 -0.18 25.25
C PRO A 114 6.25 -0.26 26.76
N VAL A 115 5.25 -0.69 27.53
CA VAL A 115 5.35 -0.81 29.00
C VAL A 115 5.52 -2.26 29.43
N SER A 116 4.72 -3.18 28.90
CA SER A 116 4.72 -4.59 29.32
C SER A 116 5.71 -5.45 28.55
N SER A 117 6.32 -4.94 27.48
CA SER A 117 7.17 -5.70 26.54
C SER A 117 6.49 -6.92 25.90
N GLN A 118 5.17 -7.06 26.05
CA GLN A 118 4.42 -8.14 25.43
C GLN A 118 4.24 -7.88 23.95
N GLU A 119 4.36 -8.93 23.15
CA GLU A 119 4.02 -8.88 21.73
C GLU A 119 2.49 -8.80 21.56
N LEU A 120 2.03 -7.79 20.83
CA LEU A 120 0.63 -7.61 20.46
C LEU A 120 0.47 -7.81 18.94
N ARG A 121 -0.58 -8.52 18.55
CA ARG A 121 -0.96 -8.74 17.16
C ARG A 121 -2.42 -8.38 16.96
N PHE A 122 -2.69 -7.60 15.91
CA PHE A 122 -4.03 -7.19 15.52
C PHE A 122 -4.25 -7.54 14.07
N THR A 123 -5.42 -8.11 13.76
CA THR A 123 -5.87 -8.42 12.40
C THR A 123 -7.19 -7.73 12.12
N SER A 124 -7.39 -7.34 10.88
CA SER A 124 -8.66 -6.78 10.41
C SER A 124 -8.97 -7.34 9.02
N PRO A 125 -10.09 -8.05 8.83
CA PRO A 125 -10.40 -8.67 7.54
C PRO A 125 -10.66 -7.62 6.46
N LEU A 126 -10.39 -7.98 5.20
CA LEU A 126 -10.68 -7.12 4.05
C LEU A 126 -12.17 -6.69 4.07
N PRO A 127 -12.47 -5.38 4.03
CA PRO A 127 -13.84 -4.90 4.03
C PRO A 127 -14.65 -5.45 2.84
N LYS A 128 -15.92 -5.81 3.09
CA LYS A 128 -16.82 -6.36 2.05
C LYS A 128 -16.86 -5.54 0.74
N PRO A 129 -16.89 -4.19 0.76
CA PRO A 129 -16.86 -3.41 -0.48
C PRO A 129 -15.62 -3.67 -1.33
N LEU A 130 -14.44 -3.89 -0.72
CA LEU A 130 -13.20 -4.17 -1.43
C LEU A 130 -13.13 -5.64 -1.88
N ALA A 131 -13.54 -6.58 -1.02
CA ALA A 131 -13.56 -7.99 -1.35
C ALA A 131 -14.41 -8.30 -2.60
N LYS A 132 -15.54 -7.59 -2.77
CA LYS A 132 -16.41 -7.72 -3.95
C LYS A 132 -15.73 -7.33 -5.26
N LEU A 133 -14.70 -6.48 -5.23
CA LEU A 133 -14.03 -5.98 -6.44
C LEU A 133 -13.09 -7.00 -7.09
N VAL A 134 -12.75 -8.07 -6.36
CA VAL A 134 -11.75 -9.08 -6.71
C VAL A 134 -12.34 -10.50 -6.66
N VAL A 135 -13.67 -10.60 -6.71
CA VAL A 135 -14.37 -11.84 -7.03
C VAL A 135 -14.08 -12.18 -8.51
N PRO A 136 -13.96 -13.47 -8.88
CA PRO A 136 -13.75 -13.88 -10.27
C PRO A 136 -14.88 -13.40 -11.18
#